data_AF-A0A2X0R3A9-F1
#
_entry.id   AF-A0A2X0R3A9-F1
#
_cell.length_a   1.000
_cell.length_b   1.000
_cell.length_c   1.000
_cell.angle_alpha   90.00
_cell.angle_beta   90.00
_cell.angle_gamma   90.00
#
_symmetry.space_group_name_H-M   'P 1'
#
loop_
_entity.id
_entity.type
_entity.pdbx_description
1 polymer ?
#
loop_
_entity_poly.entity_id
_entity_poly.type
_entity_poly.pdbx_seq_one_letter_code
_entity_poly.pdbx_strand_id
1 'polypeptide(L)'
;MTQKIKARQFMAVQDLDKLSYDLTKLKDILSGLKAKEWAYIVHDKDKSENGGLVKPHVHVVIKFENERMLDTLAETLKLKPQYIEVWTGRINNAYSYLIHLTSGAKGKHIYSPKDVEASFNFQKRIEEITNKVSKQTIKDALNLYANGGLTRNELKTKLGTLAYAKNLDTIKKIDNVLDAQTHEEWLKSFSGQRMTVNWYYGPAGVGKTRLALEQAKRSGKQYCVLGSSNDYFQDYNSQDHVVILDELRPNDLKYGDLLKIMDPYQHDKHAPRRYRNVALNIEQLIITTPYDPERFYKMTKIQDRRVDTVDQLKRRISKVTEVTSQLAEKYFGKDKNNEE
;
A
#
# COMPACT_ATOMS: atom_id res chain seq x y z
N MET A 1 -39.20 -1.87 -39.07
CA MET A 1 -38.61 -0.52 -39.12
C MET A 1 -37.36 -0.53 -38.26
N THR A 2 -36.17 -0.40 -38.84
CA THR A 2 -34.93 -0.31 -38.07
C THR A 2 -34.97 1.00 -37.27
N GLN A 3 -34.87 0.89 -35.94
CA GLN A 3 -34.96 2.04 -35.05
C GLN A 3 -33.77 2.98 -35.31
N LYS A 4 -34.05 4.23 -35.71
CA LYS A 4 -33.00 5.22 -35.96
C LYS A 4 -32.35 5.63 -34.64
N ILE A 5 -31.05 5.34 -34.50
CA ILE A 5 -30.29 5.66 -33.29
C ILE A 5 -29.98 7.15 -33.28
N LYS A 6 -30.41 7.84 -32.21
CA LYS A 6 -30.12 9.25 -31.95
C LYS A 6 -29.48 9.39 -30.57
N ALA A 7 -28.45 10.22 -30.48
CA ALA A 7 -27.79 10.53 -29.21
C ALA A 7 -27.05 11.86 -29.30
N ARG A 8 -26.60 12.35 -28.14
CA ARG A 8 -25.77 13.58 -28.04
C ARG A 8 -24.27 13.30 -28.00
N GLN A 9 -23.87 12.07 -27.71
CA GLN A 9 -22.47 11.72 -27.44
C GLN A 9 -22.13 10.41 -28.16
N PHE A 10 -21.00 10.40 -28.86
CA PHE A 10 -20.55 9.27 -29.66
C PHE A 10 -19.05 9.03 -29.43
N MET A 11 -18.67 7.76 -29.52
CA MET A 11 -17.28 7.33 -29.65
C MET A 11 -17.16 6.62 -31.01
N ALA A 12 -16.16 6.98 -31.81
CA ALA A 12 -15.83 6.26 -33.03
C ALA A 12 -14.43 5.66 -32.95
N VAL A 13 -14.26 4.46 -33.48
CA VAL A 13 -12.97 3.75 -33.51
C VAL A 13 -12.74 3.17 -34.90
N GLN A 14 -11.57 3.41 -35.49
CA GLN A 14 -11.22 2.85 -36.80
C GLN A 14 -9.72 2.63 -36.94
N ASP A 15 -9.33 1.54 -37.60
CA ASP A 15 -7.93 1.28 -37.95
C ASP A 15 -7.45 2.31 -38.98
N LEU A 16 -6.23 2.82 -38.81
CA LEU A 16 -5.71 3.90 -39.67
C LEU A 16 -5.64 3.50 -41.15
N ASP A 17 -5.35 2.23 -41.45
CA ASP A 17 -5.29 1.70 -42.82
C ASP A 17 -6.67 1.51 -43.48
N LYS A 18 -7.76 1.69 -42.70
CA LYS A 18 -9.15 1.59 -43.18
C LYS A 18 -9.84 2.93 -43.33
N LEU A 19 -9.19 4.04 -42.97
CA LEU A 19 -9.73 5.38 -43.23
C LEU A 19 -9.76 5.64 -44.73
N SER A 20 -10.88 6.19 -45.21
CA SER A 20 -11.05 6.59 -46.62
C SER A 20 -10.36 7.92 -46.95
N TYR A 21 -9.58 8.46 -46.02
CA TYR A 21 -8.87 9.73 -46.11
C TYR A 21 -7.64 9.73 -45.22
N ASP A 22 -6.71 10.63 -45.53
CA ASP A 22 -5.56 10.91 -44.68
C ASP A 22 -6.00 11.48 -43.33
N LEU A 23 -5.39 11.01 -42.23
CA LEU A 23 -5.71 11.41 -40.86
C LEU A 23 -5.67 12.94 -40.66
N THR A 24 -4.82 13.65 -41.40
CA THR A 24 -4.75 15.13 -41.36
C THR A 24 -6.10 15.80 -41.67
N LYS A 25 -6.95 15.17 -42.50
CA LYS A 25 -8.29 15.68 -42.84
C LYS A 25 -9.31 15.48 -41.72
N LEU A 26 -9.04 14.60 -40.76
CA LEU A 26 -9.99 14.31 -39.68
C LEU A 26 -10.29 15.57 -38.86
N LYS A 27 -9.28 16.40 -38.58
CA LYS A 27 -9.44 17.65 -37.85
C LYS A 27 -10.40 18.61 -38.55
N ASP A 28 -10.29 18.73 -39.87
CA ASP A 28 -11.17 19.60 -40.66
C ASP A 28 -12.60 19.06 -40.71
N ILE A 29 -12.76 17.74 -40.90
CA ILE A 29 -14.07 17.07 -40.87
C ILE A 29 -14.75 17.31 -39.52
N LEU A 30 -14.03 17.09 -38.41
CA LEU A 30 -14.56 17.27 -37.05
C LEU A 30 -14.91 18.73 -36.75
N SER A 31 -14.08 19.67 -37.23
CA SER A 31 -14.34 21.10 -37.11
C SER A 31 -15.60 21.53 -37.88
N GLY A 32 -15.93 20.83 -38.97
CA GLY A 32 -17.15 21.05 -39.75
C GLY A 32 -18.44 20.53 -39.12
N LEU A 33 -18.39 19.62 -38.13
CA LEU A 33 -19.56 18.92 -37.58
C LEU A 33 -20.52 19.82 -36.77
N LYS A 34 -20.17 21.08 -36.49
CA LYS A 34 -20.88 21.94 -35.52
C LYS A 34 -21.11 21.21 -34.18
N ALA A 35 -20.15 20.39 -33.77
CA ALA A 35 -20.17 19.71 -32.49
C ALA A 35 -19.88 20.72 -31.37
N LYS A 36 -20.39 20.44 -30.16
CA LYS A 36 -20.08 21.22 -28.97
C LYS A 36 -18.63 21.00 -28.54
N GLU A 37 -18.21 19.74 -28.51
CA GLU A 37 -16.86 19.32 -28.16
C GLU A 37 -16.52 18.07 -28.98
N TRP A 38 -15.31 18.02 -29.54
CA TRP A 38 -14.69 16.83 -30.11
C TRP A 38 -13.23 16.71 -29.67
N ALA A 39 -12.74 15.48 -29.58
CA ALA A 39 -11.35 15.13 -29.30
C ALA A 39 -10.99 13.80 -29.97
N TYR A 40 -9.76 13.64 -30.46
CA TYR A 40 -9.27 12.38 -31.01
C TYR A 40 -7.79 12.13 -30.69
N ILE A 41 -7.39 10.86 -30.75
CA ILE A 41 -6.01 10.40 -30.54
C ILE A 41 -5.75 9.13 -31.34
N VAL A 42 -4.51 8.97 -31.79
CA VAL A 42 -4.02 7.73 -32.39
C VAL A 42 -3.45 6.82 -31.31
N HIS A 43 -3.90 5.58 -31.28
CA HIS A 43 -3.36 4.52 -30.44
C HIS A 43 -2.43 3.63 -31.27
N ASP A 44 -1.12 3.79 -31.10
CA ASP A 44 -0.06 3.09 -31.82
C ASP A 44 0.84 2.21 -30.92
N LYS A 45 0.63 2.26 -29.60
CA LYS A 45 1.47 1.62 -28.57
C LYS A 45 0.72 0.54 -27.76
N ASP A 46 -0.48 0.20 -28.18
CA ASP A 46 -1.32 -0.77 -27.50
C ASP A 46 -0.80 -2.20 -27.70
N LYS A 47 -0.87 -3.02 -26.65
CA LYS A 47 -0.47 -4.43 -26.68
C LYS A 47 -1.70 -5.32 -26.65
N SER A 48 -1.69 -6.38 -27.47
CA SER A 48 -2.67 -7.45 -27.46
C SER A 48 -2.43 -8.39 -26.27
N GLU A 49 -3.41 -9.23 -25.95
CA GLU A 49 -3.31 -10.23 -24.86
C GLU A 49 -2.12 -11.18 -25.03
N ASN A 50 -1.67 -11.40 -26.27
CA ASN A 50 -0.52 -12.26 -26.60
C ASN A 50 0.83 -11.49 -26.63
N GLY A 51 0.86 -10.22 -26.22
CA GLY A 51 2.07 -9.39 -26.12
C GLY A 51 2.53 -8.69 -27.40
N GLY A 52 1.90 -8.95 -28.55
CA GLY A 52 2.15 -8.25 -29.82
C GLY A 52 1.44 -6.90 -29.90
N LEU A 53 1.94 -5.95 -30.70
CA LEU A 53 1.30 -4.64 -30.89
C LEU A 53 -0.06 -4.77 -31.59
N VAL A 54 -1.05 -4.04 -31.08
CA VAL A 54 -2.34 -3.85 -31.74
C VAL A 54 -2.12 -2.93 -32.95
N LYS A 55 -2.93 -3.12 -34.00
CA LYS A 55 -2.88 -2.24 -35.17
C LYS A 55 -3.15 -0.79 -34.78
N PRO A 56 -2.40 0.18 -35.34
CA PRO A 56 -2.68 1.60 -35.11
C PRO A 56 -4.11 1.97 -35.50
N HIS A 57 -4.84 2.55 -34.55
CA HIS A 57 -6.24 2.92 -34.71
C HIS A 57 -6.51 4.29 -34.07
N VAL A 58 -7.54 4.99 -34.55
CA VAL A 58 -7.94 6.29 -34.02
C VAL A 58 -9.19 6.15 -33.16
N HIS A 59 -9.18 6.78 -31.99
CA HIS A 59 -10.38 6.99 -31.16
C HIS A 59 -10.86 8.42 -31.30
N VAL A 60 -12.16 8.62 -31.48
CA VAL A 60 -12.77 9.94 -31.65
C VAL A 60 -13.97 10.06 -30.71
N VAL A 61 -13.94 11.03 -29.81
CA VAL A 61 -15.08 11.40 -28.96
C VAL A 61 -15.75 12.64 -29.53
N ILE A 62 -17.07 12.59 -29.72
CA ILE A 62 -17.86 13.70 -30.24
C ILE A 62 -19.07 13.93 -29.34
N LYS A 63 -19.30 15.20 -28.98
CA LYS A 63 -20.45 15.64 -28.20
C LYS A 63 -21.15 16.80 -28.88
N PHE A 64 -22.45 16.67 -29.07
CA PHE A 64 -23.33 17.67 -29.65
C PHE A 64 -24.20 18.36 -28.60
N GLU A 65 -24.63 19.58 -28.90
CA GLU A 65 -25.61 20.28 -28.06
C GLU A 65 -26.96 19.55 -28.08
N ASN A 66 -27.41 19.14 -29.26
CA ASN A 66 -28.67 18.42 -29.47
C ASN A 66 -28.40 17.04 -30.08
N GLU A 67 -29.37 16.14 -29.99
CA GLU A 67 -29.24 14.80 -30.56
C GLU A 67 -28.97 14.83 -32.07
N ARG A 68 -28.08 13.94 -32.50
CA ARG A 68 -27.78 13.67 -33.91
C ARG A 68 -28.04 12.21 -34.23
N MET A 69 -28.38 11.95 -35.48
CA MET A 69 -28.51 10.59 -35.99
C MET A 69 -27.13 9.97 -36.17
N LEU A 70 -26.97 8.74 -35.70
CA LEU A 70 -25.73 7.98 -35.86
C LEU A 70 -25.38 7.80 -37.33
N ASP A 71 -26.36 7.47 -38.17
CA ASP A 71 -26.13 7.26 -39.61
C ASP A 71 -25.60 8.51 -40.32
N THR A 72 -26.16 9.69 -40.00
CA THR A 72 -25.68 10.97 -40.55
C THR A 72 -24.25 11.28 -40.09
N LEU A 73 -23.92 10.95 -38.84
CA LEU A 73 -22.57 11.10 -38.34
C LEU A 73 -21.60 10.13 -39.05
N ALA A 74 -22.04 8.89 -39.27
CA ALA A 74 -21.29 7.85 -39.98
C ALA A 74 -20.97 8.28 -41.42
N GLU A 75 -21.97 8.78 -42.15
CA GLU A 75 -21.79 9.35 -43.49
C GLU A 75 -20.77 10.50 -43.50
N THR A 76 -20.88 11.42 -42.54
CA THR A 76 -19.99 12.59 -42.46
C THR A 76 -18.54 12.19 -42.16
N LEU A 77 -18.35 11.23 -41.25
CA LEU A 77 -17.04 10.68 -40.92
C LEU A 77 -16.52 9.67 -41.96
N LYS A 78 -17.34 9.33 -42.96
CA LYS A 78 -17.12 8.25 -43.94
C LYS A 78 -16.76 6.92 -43.28
N LEU A 79 -17.45 6.61 -42.19
CA LEU A 79 -17.35 5.36 -41.43
C LEU A 79 -18.62 4.55 -41.60
N LYS A 80 -18.54 3.22 -41.48
CA LYS A 80 -19.74 2.40 -41.34
C LYS A 80 -20.34 2.61 -39.93
N PRO A 81 -21.68 2.60 -39.78
CA PRO A 81 -22.36 2.79 -38.49
C PRO A 81 -21.81 1.93 -37.35
N GLN A 82 -21.40 0.68 -37.63
CA GLN A 82 -20.82 -0.26 -36.65
C GLN A 82 -19.52 0.20 -35.96
N TYR A 83 -18.82 1.20 -36.53
CA TYR A 83 -17.60 1.77 -35.95
C TYR A 83 -17.88 2.98 -35.06
N ILE A 84 -19.15 3.33 -34.88
CA ILE A 84 -19.60 4.43 -34.05
C ILE A 84 -20.54 3.87 -32.99
N GLU A 85 -20.20 4.14 -31.74
CA GLU A 85 -20.98 3.74 -30.58
C GLU A 85 -21.58 4.96 -29.89
N VAL A 86 -22.79 4.80 -29.33
CA VAL A 86 -23.38 5.81 -28.47
C VAL A 86 -22.69 5.77 -27.12
N TRP A 87 -22.11 6.90 -26.70
CA TRP A 87 -21.55 7.01 -25.36
C TRP A 87 -22.63 7.38 -24.35
N THR A 88 -23.07 6.41 -23.55
CA THR A 88 -24.12 6.59 -22.53
C THR A 88 -23.58 7.12 -21.19
N GLY A 89 -22.26 7.05 -20.97
CA GLY A 89 -21.61 7.50 -19.74
C GLY A 89 -21.42 9.01 -19.65
N ARG A 90 -20.80 9.45 -18.55
CA ARG A 90 -20.35 10.85 -18.41
C ARG A 90 -19.26 11.13 -19.46
N ILE A 91 -19.33 12.28 -20.13
CA ILE A 91 -18.35 12.65 -21.17
C ILE A 91 -16.89 12.63 -20.68
N ASN A 92 -16.66 13.02 -19.42
CA ASN A 92 -15.32 13.01 -18.82
C ASN A 92 -14.68 11.61 -18.77
N ASN A 93 -15.51 10.56 -18.69
CA ASN A 93 -15.01 9.19 -18.76
C ASN A 93 -14.57 8.85 -20.18
N ALA A 94 -15.27 9.35 -21.21
CA ALA A 94 -14.86 9.19 -22.61
C ALA A 94 -13.50 9.88 -22.87
N TYR A 95 -13.31 11.09 -22.35
CA TYR A 95 -12.02 11.79 -22.46
C TYR A 95 -10.90 11.07 -21.70
N SER A 96 -11.17 10.56 -20.50
CA SER A 96 -10.19 9.76 -19.75
C SER A 96 -9.87 8.44 -20.47
N TYR A 97 -10.84 7.88 -21.20
CA TYR A 97 -10.68 6.67 -21.99
C TYR A 97 -9.69 6.86 -23.15
N LEU A 98 -9.72 8.03 -23.82
CA LEU A 98 -8.77 8.35 -24.91
C LEU A 98 -7.30 8.18 -24.51
N ILE A 99 -6.96 8.40 -23.24
CA ILE A 99 -5.58 8.30 -22.74
C ILE A 99 -5.37 7.14 -21.77
N HIS A 100 -6.30 6.17 -21.73
CA HIS A 100 -6.25 4.99 -20.86
C HIS A 100 -6.18 5.29 -19.35
N LEU A 101 -6.78 6.38 -18.90
CA LEU A 101 -6.93 6.74 -17.47
C LEU A 101 -8.24 6.21 -16.84
N THR A 102 -8.82 5.15 -17.38
CA THR A 102 -10.03 4.51 -16.83
C THR A 102 -9.71 3.16 -16.18
N SER A 103 -10.54 2.73 -15.24
CA SER A 103 -10.35 1.45 -14.51
C SER A 103 -10.35 0.22 -15.42
N GLY A 104 -11.00 0.28 -16.58
CA GLY A 104 -11.03 -0.78 -17.59
C GLY A 104 -9.78 -0.86 -18.48
N ALA A 105 -8.85 0.09 -18.37
CA ALA A 105 -7.63 0.14 -19.18
C ALA A 105 -6.38 -0.42 -18.46
N LYS A 106 -6.57 -1.23 -17.41
CA LYS A 106 -5.45 -1.86 -16.67
C LYS A 106 -4.55 -2.64 -17.64
N GLY A 107 -3.26 -2.32 -17.63
CA GLY A 107 -2.26 -2.96 -18.49
C GLY A 107 -2.09 -2.37 -19.89
N LYS A 108 -2.92 -1.40 -20.30
CA LYS A 108 -2.75 -0.67 -21.56
C LYS A 108 -1.71 0.45 -21.43
N HIS A 109 -1.15 0.87 -22.56
CA HIS A 109 -0.23 2.01 -22.62
C HIS A 109 -0.97 3.32 -22.29
N ILE A 110 -0.46 4.11 -21.34
CA ILE A 110 -1.04 5.41 -20.98
C ILE A 110 -0.49 6.48 -21.92
N TYR A 111 -1.36 7.17 -22.65
CA TYR A 111 -0.97 8.24 -23.58
C TYR A 111 -0.88 9.59 -22.88
N SER A 112 -0.09 10.51 -23.43
CA SER A 112 0.00 11.87 -22.91
C SER A 112 -1.26 12.65 -23.30
N PRO A 113 -1.84 13.49 -22.42
CA PRO A 113 -2.90 14.42 -22.81
C PRO A 113 -2.50 15.39 -23.93
N LYS A 114 -1.20 15.57 -24.17
CA LYS A 114 -0.66 16.39 -25.29
C LYS A 114 -0.76 15.69 -26.64
N ASP A 115 -0.94 14.38 -26.65
CA ASP A 115 -1.08 13.58 -27.89
C ASP A 115 -2.53 13.64 -28.42
N VAL A 116 -3.43 14.31 -27.69
CA VAL A 116 -4.85 14.44 -28.05
C VAL A 116 -5.09 15.76 -28.78
N GLU A 117 -5.64 15.66 -29.98
CA GLU A 117 -6.15 16.80 -30.74
C GLU A 117 -7.61 17.05 -30.36
N ALA A 118 -7.95 18.28 -29.97
CA ALA A 118 -9.29 18.60 -29.48
C ALA A 118 -9.72 20.03 -29.82
N SER A 119 -11.03 20.22 -29.88
CA SER A 119 -11.70 21.53 -30.01
C SER A 119 -11.68 22.40 -28.73
N PHE A 120 -11.12 21.89 -27.64
CA PHE A 120 -11.04 22.54 -26.33
C PHE A 120 -9.70 22.22 -25.66
N ASN A 121 -9.39 22.89 -24.54
CA ASN A 121 -8.16 22.59 -23.78
C ASN A 121 -8.29 21.23 -23.07
N PHE A 122 -7.87 20.18 -23.78
CA PHE A 122 -7.97 18.80 -23.32
C PHE A 122 -7.09 18.54 -22.08
N GLN A 123 -5.86 19.08 -22.08
CA GLN A 123 -4.94 18.92 -20.96
C GLN A 123 -5.55 19.46 -19.66
N LYS A 124 -6.06 20.70 -19.68
CA LYS A 124 -6.72 21.31 -18.51
C LYS A 124 -7.94 20.49 -18.07
N ARG A 125 -8.73 19.97 -19.02
CA ARG A 125 -9.89 19.13 -18.72
C ARG A 125 -9.49 17.83 -18.00
N ILE A 126 -8.44 17.14 -18.46
CA ILE A 126 -7.94 15.92 -17.82
C ILE A 126 -7.39 16.22 -16.42
N GLU A 127 -6.68 17.33 -16.24
CA GLU A 127 -6.22 17.79 -14.93
C GLU A 127 -7.41 18.03 -13.97
N GLU A 128 -8.48 18.68 -14.44
CA GLU A 128 -9.71 18.87 -13.65
C GLU A 128 -10.40 17.54 -13.30
N ILE A 129 -10.40 16.55 -14.21
CA ILE A 129 -11.00 15.23 -13.99
C ILE A 129 -10.17 14.40 -13.00
N THR A 130 -8.84 14.37 -13.14
CA THR A 130 -7.97 13.61 -12.22
C THR A 130 -7.94 14.22 -10.81
N ASN A 131 -8.21 15.51 -10.68
CA ASN A 131 -8.27 16.19 -9.38
C ASN A 131 -9.64 16.10 -8.68
N LYS A 132 -10.62 15.31 -9.19
CA LYS A 132 -12.00 15.21 -8.66
C LYS A 132 -12.21 14.27 -7.46
N VAL A 133 -11.21 14.01 -6.62
CA VAL A 133 -11.50 13.89 -5.17
C VAL A 133 -11.45 15.32 -4.66
N SER A 134 -12.60 15.90 -4.33
CA SER A 134 -12.63 17.32 -3.96
C SER A 134 -11.66 17.59 -2.81
N LYS A 135 -10.99 18.76 -2.79
CA LYS A 135 -10.10 19.14 -1.66
C LYS A 135 -10.80 18.96 -0.31
N GLN A 136 -12.11 19.23 -0.27
CA GLN A 136 -12.94 19.01 0.90
C GLN A 136 -13.04 17.53 1.27
N THR A 137 -13.33 16.65 0.31
CA THR A 137 -13.37 15.18 0.53
C THR A 137 -12.02 14.63 1.02
N ILE A 138 -10.90 15.14 0.50
CA ILE A 138 -9.57 14.77 0.99
C ILE A 138 -9.42 15.19 2.45
N LYS A 139 -9.75 16.45 2.76
CA LYS A 139 -9.67 17.00 4.12
C LYS A 139 -10.56 16.23 5.09
N ASP A 140 -11.78 15.91 4.71
CA ASP A 140 -12.74 15.15 5.53
C ASP A 140 -12.23 13.72 5.78
N ALA A 141 -11.67 13.06 4.77
CA ALA A 141 -11.09 11.73 4.93
C ALA A 141 -9.84 11.74 5.83
N LEU A 142 -8.96 12.74 5.70
CA LEU A 142 -7.82 12.91 6.59
C LEU A 142 -8.25 13.23 8.03
N ASN A 143 -9.28 14.05 8.22
CA ASN A 143 -9.84 14.32 9.55
C ASN A 143 -10.45 13.06 10.17
N LEU A 144 -11.22 12.29 9.42
CA LEU A 144 -11.76 11.02 9.90
C LEU A 144 -10.65 10.05 10.29
N TYR A 145 -9.59 9.95 9.49
CA TYR A 145 -8.40 9.15 9.82
C TYR A 145 -7.70 9.63 11.09
N ALA A 146 -7.45 10.94 11.21
CA ALA A 146 -6.80 11.53 12.38
C ALA A 146 -7.60 11.37 13.68
N ASN A 147 -8.92 11.12 13.60
CA ASN A 147 -9.77 10.85 14.75
C ASN A 147 -10.04 9.34 14.95
N GLY A 148 -9.29 8.45 14.29
CA GLY A 148 -9.44 7.00 14.41
C GLY A 148 -10.69 6.41 13.74
N GLY A 149 -11.46 7.21 13.00
CA GLY A 149 -12.67 6.79 12.29
C GLY A 149 -12.42 6.07 10.97
N LEU A 150 -11.15 5.93 10.55
CA LEU A 150 -10.73 5.14 9.39
C LEU A 150 -9.41 4.43 9.72
N THR A 151 -9.23 3.23 9.18
CA THR A 151 -7.92 2.60 9.06
C THR A 151 -7.12 3.18 7.89
N ARG A 152 -5.81 2.94 7.87
CA ARG A 152 -4.94 3.39 6.78
C ARG A 152 -5.35 2.83 5.41
N ASN A 153 -5.82 1.58 5.38
CA ASN A 153 -6.29 0.92 4.16
C ASN A 153 -7.61 1.53 3.67
N GLU A 154 -8.55 1.82 4.57
CA GLU A 154 -9.80 2.50 4.22
C GLU A 154 -9.54 3.93 3.73
N LEU A 155 -8.59 4.65 4.35
CA LEU A 155 -8.15 5.96 3.86
C LEU A 155 -7.60 5.87 2.43
N LYS A 156 -6.73 4.89 2.15
CA LYS A 156 -6.16 4.67 0.81
C LYS A 156 -7.25 4.35 -0.22
N THR A 157 -8.20 3.50 0.14
CA THR A 157 -9.35 3.16 -0.72
C THR A 157 -10.24 4.38 -0.98
N LYS A 158 -10.52 5.18 0.05
CA LYS A 158 -11.39 6.37 -0.03
C LYS A 158 -10.77 7.51 -0.84
N LEU A 159 -9.45 7.72 -0.72
CA LEU A 159 -8.73 8.74 -1.48
C LEU A 159 -8.36 8.29 -2.90
N GLY A 160 -8.18 6.98 -3.11
CA GLY A 160 -7.57 6.44 -4.32
C GLY A 160 -6.05 6.71 -4.37
N THR A 161 -5.35 5.95 -5.21
CA THR A 161 -3.87 5.88 -5.24
C THR A 161 -3.19 7.25 -5.42
N LEU A 162 -3.68 8.06 -6.37
CA LEU A 162 -3.04 9.34 -6.71
C LEU A 162 -3.19 10.39 -5.61
N ALA A 163 -4.40 10.54 -5.05
CA ALA A 163 -4.62 11.51 -3.98
C ALA A 163 -3.97 11.06 -2.67
N TYR A 164 -3.94 9.75 -2.39
CA TYR A 164 -3.18 9.20 -1.28
C TYR A 164 -1.69 9.52 -1.42
N ALA A 165 -1.09 9.26 -2.59
CA ALA A 165 0.32 9.57 -2.85
C ALA A 165 0.67 11.05 -2.66
N LYS A 166 -0.18 11.96 -3.17
CA LYS A 166 0.01 13.41 -3.02
C LYS A 166 -0.06 13.90 -1.57
N ASN A 167 -0.72 13.17 -0.69
CA ASN A 167 -0.90 13.54 0.72
C ASN A 167 -0.07 12.68 1.69
N LEU A 168 0.89 11.89 1.19
CA LEU A 168 1.69 10.97 2.01
C LEU A 168 2.38 11.64 3.20
N ASP A 169 2.94 12.84 3.03
CA ASP A 169 3.64 13.52 4.12
C ASP A 169 2.68 13.96 5.23
N THR A 170 1.49 14.42 4.87
CA THR A 170 0.43 14.73 5.85
C THR A 170 -0.04 13.47 6.56
N ILE A 171 -0.23 12.37 5.83
CA ILE A 171 -0.62 11.07 6.40
C ILE A 171 0.44 10.58 7.39
N LYS A 172 1.73 10.65 7.04
CA LYS A 172 2.83 10.31 7.96
C LYS A 172 2.84 11.17 9.22
N LYS A 173 2.53 12.47 9.10
CA LYS A 173 2.40 13.35 10.27
C LYS A 173 1.22 12.93 11.16
N ILE A 174 0.10 12.55 10.57
CA ILE A 174 -1.05 12.03 11.32
C ILE A 174 -0.68 10.70 12.01
N ASP A 175 -0.05 9.76 11.29
CA ASP A 175 0.45 8.49 11.86
C ASP A 175 1.31 8.76 13.11
N ASN A 176 2.24 9.71 13.02
CA ASN A 176 3.11 10.08 14.13
C ASN A 176 2.38 10.62 15.36
N VAL A 177 1.28 11.37 15.16
CA VAL A 177 0.45 11.88 16.26
C VAL A 177 -0.39 10.77 16.86
N LEU A 178 -0.98 9.91 16.02
CA LEU A 178 -1.77 8.76 16.47
C LEU A 178 -0.91 7.75 17.27
N ASP A 179 0.31 7.47 16.81
CA ASP A 179 1.25 6.61 17.53
C ASP A 179 1.62 7.20 18.90
N ALA A 180 1.85 8.52 18.97
CA ALA A 180 2.15 9.20 20.23
C ALA A 180 0.94 9.16 21.19
N GLN A 181 -0.27 9.42 20.69
CA GLN A 181 -1.48 9.32 21.48
C GLN A 181 -1.72 7.90 22.00
N THR A 182 -1.55 6.89 21.13
CA THR A 182 -1.66 5.48 21.50
C THR A 182 -0.65 5.11 22.58
N HIS A 183 0.59 5.62 22.49
CA HIS A 183 1.60 5.44 23.51
C HIS A 183 1.21 6.10 24.85
N GLU A 184 0.73 7.34 24.85
CA GLU A 184 0.28 8.01 26.07
C GLU A 184 -0.90 7.31 26.74
N GLU A 185 -1.86 6.82 25.96
CA GLU A 185 -2.99 6.04 26.45
C GLU A 185 -2.53 4.71 27.05
N TRP A 186 -1.60 4.03 26.38
CA TRP A 186 -1.01 2.80 26.87
C TRP A 186 -0.19 3.00 28.16
N LEU A 187 0.61 4.07 28.26
CA LEU A 187 1.36 4.38 29.49
C LEU A 187 0.43 4.57 30.70
N LYS A 188 -0.75 5.16 30.49
CA LYS A 188 -1.78 5.31 31.53
C LYS A 188 -2.39 3.97 31.89
N SER A 189 -2.74 3.13 30.92
CA SER A 189 -3.41 1.84 31.15
C SER A 189 -2.47 0.77 31.74
N PHE A 190 -1.19 0.81 31.39
CA PHE A 190 -0.16 -0.12 31.85
C PHE A 190 0.65 0.41 33.04
N SER A 191 0.25 1.56 33.62
CA SER A 191 0.92 2.17 34.76
C SER A 191 0.97 1.21 35.96
N GLY A 192 2.15 1.10 36.60
CA GLY A 192 2.38 0.20 37.73
C GLY A 192 2.45 -1.29 37.38
N GLN A 193 2.18 -1.67 36.13
CA GLN A 193 2.34 -3.05 35.67
C GLN A 193 3.80 -3.34 35.32
N ARG A 194 4.18 -4.62 35.37
CA ARG A 194 5.53 -5.07 35.04
C ARG A 194 5.53 -5.69 33.65
N MET A 195 6.39 -5.19 32.76
CA MET A 195 6.65 -5.86 31.48
C MET A 195 7.40 -7.18 31.74
N THR A 196 7.00 -8.24 31.05
CA THR A 196 7.64 -9.56 31.18
C THR A 196 8.62 -9.81 30.04
N VAL A 197 9.74 -10.49 30.34
CA VAL A 197 10.74 -10.88 29.36
C VAL A 197 11.03 -12.37 29.46
N ASN A 198 10.70 -13.11 28.42
CA ASN A 198 10.95 -14.56 28.34
C ASN A 198 12.13 -14.83 27.40
N TRP A 199 13.16 -15.51 27.90
CA TRP A 199 14.39 -15.81 27.18
C TRP A 199 14.43 -17.29 26.82
N TYR A 200 14.24 -17.61 25.55
CA TYR A 200 14.28 -18.96 25.02
C TYR A 200 15.59 -19.22 24.31
N TYR A 201 16.39 -20.14 24.86
CA TYR A 201 17.68 -20.49 24.30
C TYR A 201 17.81 -21.97 23.99
N GLY A 202 18.74 -22.32 23.09
CA GLY A 202 19.00 -23.71 22.70
C GLY A 202 19.45 -23.84 21.24
N PRO A 203 19.90 -25.02 20.80
CA PRO A 203 20.41 -25.25 19.45
C PRO A 203 19.44 -24.84 18.34
N ALA A 204 19.93 -24.66 17.11
CA ALA A 204 19.07 -24.44 15.95
C ALA A 204 18.12 -25.64 15.75
N GLY A 205 16.89 -25.39 15.26
CA GLY A 205 15.93 -26.45 14.94
C GLY A 205 15.14 -27.05 16.11
N VAL A 206 15.41 -26.67 17.37
CA VAL A 206 14.72 -27.23 18.55
C VAL A 206 13.32 -26.64 18.83
N GLY A 207 12.80 -25.76 17.97
CA GLY A 207 11.42 -25.23 18.11
C GLY A 207 11.24 -23.95 18.95
N LYS A 208 12.31 -23.19 19.24
CA LYS A 208 12.25 -21.92 20.00
C LYS A 208 11.22 -20.92 19.45
N THR A 209 11.28 -20.66 18.14
CA THR A 209 10.38 -19.73 17.44
C THR A 209 8.93 -20.19 17.51
N ARG A 210 8.67 -21.51 17.37
CA ARG A 210 7.33 -22.08 17.51
C ARG A 210 6.78 -21.87 18.92
N LEU A 211 7.60 -22.07 19.95
CA LEU A 211 7.20 -21.84 21.35
C LEU A 211 6.90 -20.36 21.62
N ALA A 212 7.73 -19.45 21.10
CA ALA A 212 7.49 -18.02 21.19
C ALA A 212 6.16 -17.61 20.52
N LEU A 213 5.92 -18.09 19.30
CA LEU A 213 4.69 -17.84 18.55
C LEU A 213 3.45 -18.37 19.25
N GLU A 214 3.52 -19.59 19.79
CA GLU A 214 2.40 -20.16 20.52
C GLU A 214 2.08 -19.35 21.78
N GLN A 215 3.10 -18.95 22.53
CA GLN A 215 2.90 -18.12 23.71
C GLN A 215 2.32 -16.75 23.35
N ALA A 216 2.78 -16.12 22.27
CA ALA A 216 2.23 -14.85 21.79
C ALA A 216 0.75 -15.01 21.41
N LYS A 217 0.39 -16.08 20.69
CA LYS A 217 -1.02 -16.38 20.35
C LYS A 217 -1.87 -16.61 21.59
N ARG A 218 -1.38 -17.38 22.57
CA ARG A 218 -2.10 -17.67 23.82
C ARG A 218 -2.34 -16.42 24.68
N SER A 219 -1.55 -15.35 24.50
CA SER A 219 -1.76 -14.09 25.22
C SER A 219 -3.07 -13.37 24.84
N GLY A 220 -3.63 -13.67 23.66
CA GLY A 220 -4.80 -12.99 23.11
C GLY A 220 -4.55 -11.54 22.67
N LYS A 221 -3.29 -11.05 22.76
CA LYS A 221 -2.90 -9.70 22.38
C LYS A 221 -2.29 -9.68 20.99
N GLN A 222 -2.33 -8.51 20.37
CA GLN A 222 -1.65 -8.30 19.11
C GLN A 222 -0.13 -8.44 19.29
N TYR A 223 0.51 -9.13 18.34
CA TYR A 223 1.92 -9.47 18.42
C TYR A 223 2.63 -9.32 17.09
N CYS A 224 3.93 -9.07 17.14
CA CYS A 224 4.81 -9.09 15.97
C CYS A 224 6.08 -9.91 16.22
N VAL A 225 6.72 -10.31 15.13
CA VAL A 225 7.97 -11.07 15.10
C VAL A 225 9.01 -10.24 14.37
N LEU A 226 10.14 -10.00 15.04
CA LEU A 226 11.22 -9.12 14.59
C LEU A 226 12.52 -9.94 14.56
N GLY A 227 13.29 -9.89 13.47
CA GLY A 227 14.54 -10.67 13.34
C GLY A 227 15.01 -10.97 11.92
N SER A 228 14.21 -10.65 10.90
CA SER A 228 14.53 -10.91 9.48
C SER A 228 15.18 -9.73 8.74
N SER A 229 15.41 -8.60 9.42
CA SER A 229 15.83 -7.35 8.77
C SER A 229 17.03 -6.70 9.49
N ASN A 230 17.78 -5.86 8.75
CA ASN A 230 18.84 -5.02 9.30
C ASN A 230 18.32 -3.86 10.18
N ASP A 231 16.99 -3.71 10.34
CA ASP A 231 16.33 -2.69 11.18
C ASP A 231 15.26 -3.38 12.04
N TYR A 232 15.67 -3.80 13.24
CA TYR A 232 14.90 -4.68 14.11
C TYR A 232 13.44 -4.24 14.35
N PHE A 233 13.18 -2.94 14.45
CA PHE A 233 11.84 -2.43 14.77
C PHE A 233 11.12 -1.87 13.53
N GLN A 234 11.57 -2.23 12.32
CA GLN A 234 10.95 -1.75 11.08
C GLN A 234 9.49 -2.17 10.95
N ASP A 235 9.13 -3.38 11.39
CA ASP A 235 7.78 -3.93 11.24
C ASP A 235 6.93 -3.82 12.52
N TYR A 236 7.46 -3.16 13.55
CA TYR A 236 6.74 -2.90 14.80
C TYR A 236 5.63 -1.86 14.62
N ASN A 237 4.45 -2.16 15.15
CA ASN A 237 3.30 -1.26 15.27
C ASN A 237 3.01 -0.91 16.74
N SER A 238 2.50 0.29 17.01
CA SER A 238 2.15 0.77 18.36
C SER A 238 1.09 -0.09 19.07
N GLN A 239 0.31 -0.90 18.33
CA GLN A 239 -0.64 -1.85 18.89
C GLN A 239 -0.02 -3.21 19.26
N ASP A 240 1.23 -3.48 18.89
CA ASP A 240 1.90 -4.74 19.19
C ASP A 240 2.36 -4.76 20.65
N HIS A 241 1.53 -5.35 21.52
CA HIS A 241 1.80 -5.48 22.96
C HIS A 241 2.66 -6.70 23.31
N VAL A 242 2.77 -7.67 22.39
CA VAL A 242 3.69 -8.80 22.50
C VAL A 242 4.71 -8.78 21.38
N VAL A 243 5.98 -8.73 21.71
CA VAL A 243 7.07 -8.67 20.71
C VAL A 243 7.95 -9.89 20.83
N ILE A 244 8.19 -10.56 19.70
CA ILE A 244 9.15 -11.64 19.58
C ILE A 244 10.40 -11.11 18.89
N LEU A 245 11.52 -11.02 19.60
CA LEU A 245 12.84 -10.85 18.99
C LEU A 245 13.36 -12.24 18.64
N ASP A 246 13.08 -12.66 17.42
CA ASP A 246 13.44 -13.97 16.92
C ASP A 246 14.90 -13.99 16.47
N GLU A 247 15.57 -15.10 16.77
CA GLU A 247 16.95 -15.36 16.37
C GLU A 247 17.99 -14.31 16.84
N LEU A 248 17.72 -13.54 17.90
CA LEU A 248 18.62 -12.51 18.39
C LEU A 248 20.04 -13.06 18.63
N ARG A 249 21.04 -12.48 17.95
CA ARG A 249 22.46 -12.80 18.11
C ARG A 249 23.19 -11.69 18.89
N PRO A 250 24.34 -12.01 19.50
CA PRO A 250 25.20 -11.01 20.11
C PRO A 250 25.59 -9.95 19.08
N ASN A 251 25.51 -8.67 19.48
CA ASN A 251 25.81 -7.48 18.65
C ASN A 251 24.74 -7.07 17.64
N ASP A 252 23.64 -7.79 17.52
CA ASP A 252 22.50 -7.39 16.68
C ASP A 252 21.87 -6.09 17.17
N LEU A 253 21.82 -5.94 18.50
CA LEU A 253 21.49 -4.69 19.18
C LEU A 253 22.67 -4.26 20.04
N LYS A 254 22.87 -2.95 20.19
CA LYS A 254 23.81 -2.44 21.19
C LYS A 254 23.32 -2.87 22.57
N TYR A 255 24.25 -3.28 23.43
CA TYR A 255 23.91 -3.82 24.74
C TYR A 255 23.06 -2.85 25.58
N GLY A 256 23.42 -1.57 25.62
CA GLY A 256 22.63 -0.54 26.32
C GLY A 256 21.21 -0.36 25.76
N ASP A 257 21.02 -0.50 24.44
CA ASP A 257 19.69 -0.42 23.83
C ASP A 257 18.85 -1.65 24.17
N LEU A 258 19.46 -2.85 24.15
CA LEU A 258 18.83 -4.08 24.62
C LEU A 258 18.38 -3.96 26.09
N LEU A 259 19.23 -3.43 26.97
CA LEU A 259 18.88 -3.20 28.38
C LEU A 259 17.70 -2.23 28.55
N LYS A 260 17.63 -1.16 27.75
CA LYS A 260 16.50 -0.22 27.76
C LYS A 260 15.22 -0.90 27.28
N ILE A 261 15.28 -1.61 26.16
CA ILE A 261 14.13 -2.34 25.58
C ILE A 261 13.60 -3.37 26.59
N MET A 262 14.49 -4.09 27.28
CA MET A 262 14.14 -5.12 28.26
C MET A 262 13.73 -4.55 29.63
N ASP A 263 13.77 -3.23 29.85
CA ASP A 263 13.48 -2.69 31.17
C ASP A 263 12.03 -2.97 31.61
N PRO A 264 11.80 -3.66 32.73
CA PRO A 264 10.47 -4.12 33.12
C PRO A 264 9.57 -3.04 33.71
N TYR A 265 10.11 -1.87 34.07
CA TYR A 265 9.38 -0.80 34.76
C TYR A 265 9.45 0.55 34.04
N GLN A 266 10.54 0.82 33.31
CA GLN A 266 10.62 2.02 32.49
C GLN A 266 9.88 1.81 31.17
N HIS A 267 8.60 2.18 31.15
CA HIS A 267 7.69 1.95 30.02
C HIS A 267 7.77 3.03 28.94
N ASP A 268 8.10 4.27 29.30
CA ASP A 268 8.39 5.33 28.32
C ASP A 268 9.80 5.12 27.75
N LYS A 269 9.87 4.23 26.76
CA LYS A 269 11.11 3.84 26.09
C LYS A 269 10.89 3.72 24.59
N HIS A 270 11.97 3.99 23.88
CA HIS A 270 11.97 4.06 22.44
C HIS A 270 13.05 3.16 21.86
N ALA A 271 12.73 2.46 20.77
CA ALA A 271 13.72 1.74 19.97
C ALA A 271 14.21 2.61 18.80
N PRO A 272 15.48 2.46 18.40
CA PRO A 272 15.96 3.01 17.15
C PRO A 272 15.25 2.31 15.98
N ARG A 273 14.75 3.12 15.04
CA ARG A 273 14.25 2.71 13.72
C ARG A 273 14.81 3.69 12.69
N ARG A 274 14.96 3.28 11.43
CA ARG A 274 15.47 4.19 10.39
C ARG A 274 14.64 5.48 10.33
N TYR A 275 15.34 6.61 10.31
CA TYR A 275 14.79 7.98 10.21
C TYR A 275 14.04 8.51 11.44
N ARG A 276 13.62 7.67 12.41
CA ARG A 276 13.00 8.12 13.68
C ARG A 276 13.02 7.01 14.74
N ASN A 277 13.10 7.38 16.00
CA ASN A 277 12.82 6.44 17.10
C ASN A 277 11.33 6.09 17.17
N VAL A 278 11.01 4.85 17.54
CA VAL A 278 9.64 4.36 17.74
C VAL A 278 9.37 4.10 19.22
N ALA A 279 8.27 4.63 19.74
CA ALA A 279 7.83 4.37 21.12
C ALA A 279 7.34 2.92 21.25
N LEU A 280 7.65 2.27 22.37
CA LEU A 280 7.40 0.84 22.57
C LEU A 280 6.30 0.61 23.61
N ASN A 281 5.17 0.06 23.17
CA ASN A 281 4.02 -0.33 24.00
C ASN A 281 4.07 -1.82 24.39
N ILE A 282 5.26 -2.30 24.79
CA ILE A 282 5.51 -3.73 24.99
C ILE A 282 5.14 -4.14 26.41
N GLU A 283 4.25 -5.12 26.52
CA GLU A 283 3.85 -5.72 27.79
C GLU A 283 4.54 -7.08 28.00
N GLN A 284 4.82 -7.78 26.91
CA GLN A 284 5.59 -9.03 26.92
C GLN A 284 6.61 -9.06 25.77
N LEU A 285 7.87 -9.26 26.14
CA LEU A 285 8.97 -9.49 25.22
C LEU A 285 9.37 -10.97 25.27
N ILE A 286 9.49 -11.61 24.11
CA ILE A 286 10.00 -12.97 23.97
C ILE A 286 11.26 -12.90 23.13
N ILE A 287 12.36 -13.42 23.63
CA ILE A 287 13.64 -13.48 22.92
C ILE A 287 13.90 -14.93 22.58
N THR A 288 14.21 -15.22 21.32
CA THR A 288 14.76 -16.52 20.93
C THR A 288 16.20 -16.35 20.49
N THR A 289 17.09 -17.23 20.95
CA THR A 289 18.53 -17.11 20.67
C THR A 289 19.22 -18.47 20.82
N PRO A 290 20.39 -18.73 20.24
CA PRO A 290 21.15 -19.94 20.52
C PRO A 290 21.90 -19.90 21.86
N TYR A 291 21.95 -18.75 22.54
CA TYR A 291 22.81 -18.53 23.71
C TYR A 291 22.00 -18.29 24.99
N ASP A 292 22.41 -18.90 26.09
CA ASP A 292 21.95 -18.49 27.42
C ASP A 292 22.41 -17.03 27.71
N PRO A 293 21.80 -16.34 28.69
CA PRO A 293 22.11 -14.93 28.97
C PRO A 293 23.59 -14.65 29.28
N GLU A 294 24.31 -15.58 29.94
CA GLU A 294 25.73 -15.37 30.24
C GLU A 294 26.59 -15.47 28.98
N ARG A 295 26.36 -16.51 28.18
CA ARG A 295 27.09 -16.70 26.94
C ARG A 295 26.79 -15.58 25.94
N PHE A 296 25.53 -15.15 25.86
CA PHE A 296 25.13 -14.00 25.05
C PHE A 296 25.90 -12.74 25.47
N TYR A 297 25.97 -12.45 26.78
CA TYR A 297 26.72 -11.32 27.33
C TYR A 297 28.22 -11.42 27.05
N LYS A 298 28.83 -12.59 27.22
CA LYS A 298 30.25 -12.82 26.93
C LYS A 298 30.59 -12.53 25.47
N MET A 299 29.70 -12.91 24.54
CA MET A 299 29.88 -12.71 23.11
C MET A 299 29.48 -11.32 22.59
N THR A 300 28.80 -10.51 23.41
CA THR A 300 28.42 -9.14 23.04
C THR A 300 29.59 -8.17 23.24
N LYS A 301 29.80 -7.28 22.27
CA LYS A 301 30.78 -6.18 22.32
C LYS A 301 30.24 -5.09 23.24
N ILE A 302 30.93 -4.89 24.37
CA ILE A 302 30.58 -3.92 25.41
C ILE A 302 31.82 -3.07 25.67
N GLN A 303 31.67 -1.74 25.67
CA GLN A 303 32.78 -0.81 25.84
C GLN A 303 33.37 -0.87 27.24
N ASP A 304 32.53 -0.87 28.28
CA ASP A 304 32.97 -1.00 29.68
C ASP A 304 32.10 -2.03 30.44
N ARG A 305 32.62 -3.25 30.56
CA ARG A 305 31.96 -4.36 31.27
C ARG A 305 31.90 -4.18 32.80
N ARG A 306 32.57 -3.17 33.35
CA ARG A 306 32.46 -2.82 34.79
C ARG A 306 31.18 -2.04 35.06
N VAL A 307 30.73 -1.27 34.07
CA VAL A 307 29.48 -0.49 34.12
C VAL A 307 28.32 -1.35 33.64
N ASP A 308 28.44 -1.89 32.43
CA ASP A 308 27.42 -2.70 31.78
C ASP A 308 27.63 -4.18 32.09
N THR A 309 27.15 -4.62 33.26
CA THR A 309 27.36 -5.98 33.78
C THR A 309 26.28 -6.97 33.33
N VAL A 310 26.61 -8.26 33.34
CA VAL A 310 25.65 -9.34 33.04
C VAL A 310 24.42 -9.32 33.96
N ASP A 311 24.56 -8.86 35.20
CA ASP A 311 23.47 -8.80 36.17
C ASP A 311 22.40 -7.78 35.76
N GLN A 312 22.80 -6.72 35.04
CA GLN A 312 21.86 -5.77 34.47
C GLN A 312 20.93 -6.43 33.44
N LEU A 313 21.44 -7.39 32.67
CA LEU A 313 20.65 -8.18 31.74
C LEU A 313 19.78 -9.19 32.49
N LYS A 314 20.39 -10.00 33.36
CA LYS A 314 19.71 -11.09 34.07
C LYS A 314 18.50 -10.60 34.88
N ARG A 315 18.61 -9.48 35.60
CA ARG A 315 17.50 -8.95 36.43
C ARG A 315 16.28 -8.50 35.62
N ARG A 316 16.45 -8.24 34.31
CA ARG A 316 15.38 -7.84 33.40
C ARG A 316 14.65 -9.05 32.79
N ILE A 317 15.28 -10.23 32.83
CA ILE A 317 14.68 -11.46 32.35
C ILE A 317 13.72 -12.01 33.40
N SER A 318 12.47 -12.22 33.02
CA SER A 318 11.44 -12.81 33.89
C SER A 318 11.53 -14.33 33.94
N LYS A 319 11.84 -14.96 32.81
CA LYS A 319 11.99 -16.42 32.70
C LYS A 319 13.06 -16.78 31.69
N VAL A 320 13.93 -17.73 32.05
CA VAL A 320 14.88 -18.35 31.13
C VAL A 320 14.42 -19.79 30.90
N THR A 321 14.30 -20.21 29.63
CA THR A 321 13.94 -21.58 29.26
C THR A 321 14.95 -22.12 28.25
N GLU A 322 15.59 -23.23 28.59
CA GLU A 322 16.31 -24.03 27.61
C GLU A 322 15.31 -24.85 26.80
N VAL A 323 15.26 -24.61 25.50
CA VAL A 323 14.39 -25.34 24.58
C VAL A 323 15.18 -26.50 24.01
N THR A 324 14.75 -27.71 24.36
CA THR A 324 15.26 -28.96 23.81
C THR A 324 14.21 -29.60 22.92
N SER A 325 14.61 -30.55 22.07
CA SER A 325 13.66 -31.32 21.25
C SER A 325 12.63 -32.04 22.12
N GLN A 326 13.01 -32.55 23.31
CA GLN A 326 12.04 -33.19 24.21
C GLN A 326 11.03 -32.20 24.79
N LEU A 327 11.45 -30.97 25.12
CA LEU A 327 10.53 -29.93 25.58
C LEU A 327 9.55 -29.56 24.46
N ALA A 328 10.03 -29.41 23.24
CA ALA A 328 9.19 -29.15 22.08
C ALA A 328 8.17 -30.29 21.86
N GLU A 329 8.61 -31.55 21.88
CA GLU A 329 7.72 -32.72 21.76
C GLU A 329 6.65 -32.75 22.86
N LYS A 330 6.97 -32.36 24.10
CA LYS A 330 6.01 -32.29 25.20
C LYS A 330 4.95 -31.21 25.01
N TYR A 331 5.32 -30.08 24.41
CA TYR A 331 4.41 -28.94 24.20
C TYR A 331 3.58 -29.06 22.92
N PHE A 332 4.15 -29.63 21.86
CA PHE A 332 3.53 -29.69 20.53
C PHE A 332 3.04 -31.08 20.12
N GLY A 333 3.40 -32.13 20.88
CA GLY A 333 3.26 -33.52 20.43
C GLY A 333 4.34 -33.90 19.41
N LYS A 334 4.43 -35.18 19.06
CA LYS A 334 5.17 -35.60 17.86
C LYS A 334 4.37 -35.12 16.65
N ASP A 335 4.85 -34.10 15.93
CA ASP A 335 4.32 -33.82 14.60
C ASP A 335 4.58 -35.06 13.72
N LYS A 336 3.51 -35.77 13.35
CA LYS A 336 3.52 -36.89 12.42
C LYS A 336 3.55 -36.47 10.94
N ASN A 337 3.90 -35.21 10.63
CA ASN A 337 3.81 -34.67 9.28
C ASN A 337 5.14 -34.08 8.80
N ASN A 338 6.18 -34.91 8.76
CA ASN A 338 7.36 -34.68 7.92
C ASN A 338 7.61 -35.94 7.06
N GLU A 339 6.62 -36.30 6.27
CA GLU A 339 6.79 -37.06 5.02
C GLU A 339 5.85 -36.42 3.99
N GLU A 340 6.38 -35.43 3.26
CA GLU A 340 6.12 -35.16 1.84
C GLU A 340 7.08 -34.09 1.31
#